data_AF-A0A9P7L2A5-F1
#
_entry.id   AF-A0A9P7L2A5-F1
#
_cell.length_a   1.000
_cell.length_b   1.000
_cell.length_c   1.000
_cell.angle_alpha   90.00
_cell.angle_beta   90.00
_cell.angle_gamma   90.00
#
_symmetry.space_group_name_H-M   'P 1'
#
loop_
_entity.id
_entity.type
_entity.pdbx_description
1 polymer ?
#
loop_
_entity_poly.entity_id
_entity_poly.type
_entity_poly.pdbx_seq_one_letter_code
_entity_poly.pdbx_strand_id
1 'polypeptide(L)'
;MPRPHFVIPAYLPPLHLYRHILREASYLPPAIRPEVTHRVRTRFRSHRKYDRHQNRHRAAAVNLLRKLRAANSGKQTLMEDLIMEAFGRTGARRRSLLSDFIQLEPPSNSDALEALIQGVEAHEKLPETVELKATKLQNDSSPPKPAETAIESQISTNSPEDTNETPGNGEEPKEKAPLVRKGPKPLQPAFYAKWDTEKLRKLLRSQRDLQQSTRLSWPHRDIKNLQPDSKVPSQTIWGKPTPPNIYQAKRAKFWKRNSDKTMPPLGKDEWDLLGRLSSGAQQEDQWKVPERRPVAKPSRGATTKYEAWDWEGYASRPASQVERQSPLSVYALVGRDTEKHPYQPRFNHQEYSPRWFRRAYQRVWQFTPKMDPNSKPDRLKFIWGALTTPAVPPTKAQLAIFEGVDSKGKKPKPPSRSQRAPYSQSRTAANPLDTQKS
;
A
#
# COMPACT_ATOMS: atom_id res chain seq x y z
N MET A 1 21.53 15.55 13.64
CA MET A 1 20.57 14.81 12.79
C MET A 1 19.69 15.79 12.04
N PRO A 2 19.43 15.61 10.72
CA PRO A 2 18.64 16.56 9.94
C PRO A 2 17.21 16.66 10.48
N ARG A 3 16.73 17.90 10.59
CA ARG A 3 15.38 18.27 11.02
C ARG A 3 14.34 17.64 10.07
N PRO A 4 13.08 17.43 10.50
CA PRO A 4 12.01 16.90 9.65
C PRO A 4 11.82 17.69 8.33
N HIS A 5 12.27 18.95 8.33
CA HIS A 5 12.22 19.86 7.20
C HIS A 5 13.59 20.26 6.67
N PHE A 6 14.67 19.57 7.05
CA PHE A 6 15.98 19.87 6.48
C PHE A 6 16.12 19.21 5.12
N VAL A 7 16.65 19.97 4.16
CA VAL A 7 16.94 19.49 2.82
C VAL A 7 17.81 18.23 2.92
N ILE A 8 17.40 17.16 2.23
CA ILE A 8 18.22 15.95 2.17
C ILE A 8 19.48 16.34 1.40
N PRO A 9 20.70 16.19 1.99
CA PRO A 9 21.91 16.57 1.29
C PRO A 9 22.02 15.76 0.00
N ALA A 10 22.57 16.38 -1.05
CA ALA A 10 22.69 15.78 -2.38
C ALA A 10 23.37 14.41 -2.32
N TYR A 11 24.33 14.25 -1.39
CA TYR A 11 24.97 12.98 -1.11
C TYR A 11 24.70 12.45 0.30
N LEU A 12 24.12 11.24 0.41
CA LEU A 12 24.03 10.48 1.65
C LEU A 12 24.59 9.06 1.43
N PRO A 13 25.49 8.57 2.30
CA PRO A 13 25.97 7.20 2.20
C PRO A 13 24.83 6.20 2.49
N PRO A 14 24.85 4.98 1.90
CA PRO A 14 23.74 4.03 2.02
C PRO A 14 23.35 3.67 3.46
N LEU A 15 24.33 3.56 4.36
CA LEU A 15 24.09 3.27 5.78
C LEU A 15 23.30 4.39 6.48
N HIS A 16 23.62 5.65 6.19
CA HIS A 16 22.88 6.80 6.74
C HIS A 16 21.48 6.85 6.16
N LEU A 17 21.33 6.58 4.85
CA LEU A 17 20.03 6.52 4.19
C LEU A 17 19.14 5.45 4.82
N TYR A 18 19.67 4.25 5.04
CA TYR A 18 18.98 3.15 5.73
C TYR A 18 18.50 3.56 7.14
N ARG A 19 19.40 4.13 7.95
CA ARG A 19 19.08 4.60 9.30
C ARG A 19 18.00 5.69 9.28
N HIS A 20 18.08 6.63 8.34
CA HIS A 20 17.08 7.68 8.19
C HIS A 20 15.72 7.14 7.78
N ILE A 21 15.67 6.21 6.82
CA ILE A 21 14.41 5.59 6.40
C ILE A 21 13.77 4.83 7.55
N LEU A 22 14.53 4.03 8.30
CA LEU A 22 14.00 3.30 9.45
C LEU A 22 13.50 4.22 10.55
N ARG A 23 14.18 5.34 10.79
CA ARG A 23 13.74 6.34 11.76
C ARG A 23 12.45 7.01 11.32
N GLU A 24 12.32 7.42 10.05
CA GLU A 24 11.05 7.97 9.55
C GLU A 24 9.93 6.91 9.55
N ALA A 25 10.25 5.64 9.27
CA ALA A 25 9.29 4.56 9.35
C ALA A 25 8.79 4.30 10.78
N SER A 26 9.58 4.63 11.82
CA SER A 26 9.15 4.47 13.22
C SER A 26 8.01 5.41 13.65
N TYR A 27 7.79 6.51 12.92
CA TYR A 27 6.69 7.46 13.16
C TYR A 27 5.41 7.11 12.38
N LEU A 28 5.43 6.03 11.59
CA LEU A 28 4.22 5.56 10.92
C LEU A 28 3.26 4.90 11.91
N PRO A 29 1.96 4.82 11.57
CA PRO A 29 1.00 4.02 12.34
C PRO A 29 1.54 2.60 12.58
N PRO A 30 1.42 2.08 13.82
CA PRO A 30 1.90 0.73 14.17
C PRO A 30 1.37 -0.37 13.27
N ALA A 31 0.16 -0.21 12.71
CA ALA A 31 -0.44 -1.17 11.78
C ALA A 31 0.34 -1.33 10.46
N ILE A 32 0.95 -0.26 9.93
CA ILE A 32 1.64 -0.29 8.63
C ILE A 32 3.17 -0.34 8.78
N ARG A 33 3.68 0.00 9.96
CA ARG A 33 5.12 0.09 10.26
C ARG A 33 5.86 -1.25 10.01
N PRO A 34 5.36 -2.44 10.44
CA PRO A 34 6.05 -3.71 10.19
C PRO A 34 6.29 -3.97 8.71
N GLU A 35 5.28 -3.75 7.87
CA GLU A 35 5.37 -3.96 6.42
C GLU A 35 6.40 -3.04 5.75
N VAL A 36 6.35 -1.74 6.08
CA VAL A 36 7.29 -0.77 5.51
C VAL A 36 8.72 -1.06 5.97
N THR A 37 8.91 -1.38 7.26
CA THR A 37 10.25 -1.68 7.80
C THR A 37 10.82 -3.00 7.28
N HIS A 38 10.00 -4.05 7.16
CA HIS A 38 10.38 -5.32 6.55
C HIS A 38 10.85 -5.09 5.11
N ARG A 39 10.04 -4.39 4.30
CA ARG A 39 10.37 -4.09 2.91
C ARG A 39 11.69 -3.33 2.76
N VAL A 40 11.92 -2.32 3.62
CA VAL A 40 13.18 -1.56 3.63
C VAL A 40 14.34 -2.48 3.97
N ARG A 41 14.23 -3.28 5.03
CA ARG A 41 15.28 -4.24 5.44
C ARG A 41 15.61 -5.22 4.32
N THR A 42 14.60 -5.84 3.72
CA THR A 42 14.77 -6.82 2.65
C THR A 42 15.48 -6.22 1.45
N ARG A 43 15.09 -5.00 1.01
CA ARG A 43 15.74 -4.32 -0.12
C ARG A 43 17.19 -3.91 0.14
N PHE A 44 17.48 -3.40 1.34
CA PHE A 44 18.87 -3.04 1.68
C PHE A 44 19.75 -4.28 1.87
N ARG A 45 19.17 -5.40 2.35
CA ARG A 45 19.89 -6.67 2.48
C ARG A 45 20.15 -7.34 1.13
N SER A 46 19.17 -7.33 0.22
CA SER A 46 19.31 -7.96 -1.10
C SER A 46 20.39 -7.30 -1.96
N HIS A 47 20.63 -6.01 -1.78
CA HIS A 47 21.63 -5.23 -2.53
C HIS A 47 22.85 -4.85 -1.67
N ARG A 48 23.15 -5.64 -0.61
CA ARG A 48 24.29 -5.36 0.28
C ARG A 48 25.64 -5.69 -0.37
N LYS A 49 25.72 -6.77 -1.15
CA LYS A 49 26.96 -7.24 -1.80
C LYS A 49 26.87 -6.93 -3.29
N TYR A 50 27.86 -6.21 -3.82
CA TYR A 50 28.02 -5.80 -5.23
C TYR A 50 26.72 -5.42 -5.95
N ASP A 51 26.38 -4.13 -5.91
CA ASP A 51 25.17 -3.61 -6.57
C ASP A 51 25.52 -2.94 -7.89
N ARG A 52 25.27 -3.64 -9.01
CA ARG A 52 25.43 -3.10 -10.38
C ARG A 52 24.60 -1.84 -10.63
N HIS A 53 23.51 -1.64 -9.89
CA HIS A 53 22.57 -0.54 -10.07
C HIS A 53 22.48 0.38 -8.84
N GLN A 54 23.60 0.52 -8.11
CA GLN A 54 23.67 1.28 -6.86
C GLN A 54 23.05 2.68 -6.95
N ASN A 55 23.34 3.44 -8.03
CA ASN A 55 22.80 4.78 -8.22
C ASN A 55 21.26 4.80 -8.32
N ARG A 56 20.68 3.81 -9.01
CA ARG A 56 19.23 3.67 -9.15
C ARG A 56 18.57 3.27 -7.83
N HIS A 57 19.14 2.30 -7.11
CA HIS A 57 18.62 1.87 -5.81
C HIS A 57 18.72 2.98 -4.76
N ARG A 58 19.81 3.73 -4.79
CA ARG A 58 20.00 4.91 -3.96
C ARG A 58 18.98 6.01 -4.27
N ALA A 59 18.79 6.37 -5.54
CA ALA A 59 17.78 7.36 -5.93
C ALA A 59 16.37 6.93 -5.48
N ALA A 60 16.04 5.65 -5.64
CA ALA A 60 14.78 5.08 -5.15
C ALA A 60 14.64 5.17 -3.62
N ALA A 61 15.70 4.91 -2.87
CA ALA A 61 15.70 5.01 -1.42
C ALA A 61 15.64 6.46 -0.91
N VAL A 62 16.28 7.41 -1.60
CA VAL A 62 16.11 8.86 -1.34
C VAL A 62 14.66 9.27 -1.58
N ASN A 63 14.06 8.86 -2.70
CA ASN A 63 12.65 9.15 -2.98
C ASN A 63 11.70 8.53 -1.95
N LEU A 64 12.00 7.33 -1.46
CA LEU A 64 11.26 6.73 -0.35
C LEU A 64 11.39 7.56 0.94
N LEU A 65 12.60 8.02 1.28
CA LEU A 65 12.81 8.89 2.43
C LEU A 65 12.00 10.20 2.31
N ARG A 66 11.99 10.83 1.12
CA ARG A 66 11.16 12.01 0.84
C ARG A 66 9.68 11.71 1.03
N LYS A 67 9.19 10.59 0.48
CA LYS A 67 7.80 10.15 0.62
C LYS A 67 7.42 9.95 2.09
N LEU A 68 8.27 9.28 2.87
CA LEU A 68 8.02 9.04 4.30
C LEU A 68 8.00 10.34 5.11
N ARG A 69 8.97 11.24 4.89
CA ARG A 69 9.00 12.54 5.57
C ARG A 69 7.74 13.36 5.27
N ALA A 70 7.35 13.40 4.01
CA ALA A 70 6.20 14.12 3.51
C ALA A 70 4.87 13.54 4.05
N ALA A 71 4.75 12.22 4.09
CA ALA A 71 3.61 11.55 4.72
C ALA A 71 3.58 11.88 6.22
N ASN A 72 4.66 11.66 6.95
CA ASN A 72 4.72 11.98 8.37
C ASN A 72 4.59 13.49 8.69
N SER A 73 4.65 14.40 7.69
CA SER A 73 4.46 15.84 7.87
C SER A 73 3.04 16.32 7.55
N GLY A 74 2.11 15.39 7.26
CA GLY A 74 0.69 15.71 7.04
C GLY A 74 0.21 15.59 5.59
N LYS A 75 1.03 15.13 4.62
CA LYS A 75 0.53 14.90 3.25
C LYS A 75 -0.36 13.66 3.19
N GLN A 76 -1.66 13.89 3.20
CA GLN A 76 -2.70 12.86 3.21
C GLN A 76 -2.57 11.86 2.07
N THR A 77 -2.37 12.31 0.83
CA THR A 77 -2.26 11.43 -0.34
C THR A 77 -1.10 10.44 -0.22
N LEU A 78 0.06 10.90 0.26
CA LEU A 78 1.24 10.04 0.41
C LEU A 78 1.08 9.04 1.55
N MET A 79 0.40 9.43 2.63
CA MET A 79 0.09 8.50 3.74
C MET A 79 -0.96 7.48 3.31
N GLU A 80 -1.99 7.89 2.56
CA GLU A 80 -2.96 6.97 1.96
C GLU A 80 -2.26 5.97 1.03
N ASP A 81 -1.33 6.43 0.18
CA ASP A 81 -0.52 5.55 -0.66
C ASP A 81 0.29 4.53 0.15
N LEU A 82 0.83 4.93 1.31
CA LEU A 82 1.57 4.04 2.21
C LEU A 82 0.64 3.01 2.85
N ILE A 83 -0.56 3.41 3.26
CA ILE A 83 -1.57 2.49 3.81
C ILE A 83 -2.00 1.49 2.71
N MET A 84 -2.28 1.96 1.51
CA MET A 84 -2.63 1.11 0.36
C MET A 84 -1.52 0.14 -0.02
N GLU A 85 -0.26 0.57 0.03
CA GLU A 85 0.90 -0.28 -0.23
C GLU A 85 1.11 -1.30 0.91
N ALA A 86 0.93 -0.87 2.16
CA ALA A 86 1.07 -1.71 3.33
C ALA A 86 0.02 -2.81 3.35
N PHE A 87 -1.25 -2.58 3.00
CA PHE A 87 -2.29 -3.63 2.92
C PHE A 87 -2.37 -4.28 1.52
N GLY A 88 -1.32 -4.16 0.71
CA GLY A 88 -1.20 -4.90 -0.56
C GLY A 88 -2.27 -4.54 -1.60
N ARG A 89 -2.83 -3.33 -1.58
CA ARG A 89 -3.68 -2.81 -2.67
C ARG A 89 -2.83 -2.30 -3.83
N THR A 90 -1.61 -1.86 -3.54
CA THR A 90 -0.62 -1.40 -4.52
C THR A 90 0.77 -1.99 -4.21
N GLY A 91 1.72 -1.83 -5.15
CA GLY A 91 3.13 -2.07 -4.88
C GLY A 91 3.58 -3.53 -4.93
N ALA A 92 4.57 -3.87 -4.08
CA ALA A 92 5.20 -5.19 -4.07
C ALA A 92 4.39 -6.22 -3.29
N ARG A 93 3.84 -5.83 -2.13
CA ARG A 93 3.04 -6.70 -1.27
C ARG A 93 1.84 -7.28 -2.01
N ARG A 94 1.17 -6.44 -2.81
CA ARG A 94 0.10 -6.89 -3.69
C ARG A 94 0.51 -8.04 -4.62
N ARG A 95 1.69 -7.94 -5.23
CA ARG A 95 2.19 -8.97 -6.13
C ARG A 95 2.52 -10.27 -5.39
N SER A 96 2.95 -10.15 -4.13
CA SER A 96 3.09 -11.30 -3.22
C SER A 96 1.74 -11.94 -2.92
N LEU A 97 0.70 -11.17 -2.59
CA LEU A 97 -0.64 -11.75 -2.36
C LEU A 97 -1.25 -12.36 -3.63
N LEU A 98 -0.88 -11.84 -4.80
CA LEU A 98 -1.27 -12.44 -6.08
C LEU A 98 -0.49 -13.71 -6.41
N SER A 99 0.68 -13.96 -5.80
CA SER A 99 1.39 -15.23 -6.05
C SER A 99 0.62 -16.42 -5.48
N ASP A 100 -0.27 -16.22 -4.51
CA ASP A 100 -1.16 -17.26 -3.96
C ASP A 100 -2.24 -17.72 -4.97
N PHE A 101 -2.33 -17.05 -6.13
CA PHE A 101 -3.17 -17.45 -7.26
C PHE A 101 -2.38 -18.19 -8.33
N ILE A 102 -1.07 -18.41 -8.13
CA ILE A 102 -0.26 -19.26 -8.99
C ILE A 102 -0.52 -20.70 -8.54
N GLN A 103 -1.02 -21.54 -9.45
CA GLN A 103 -1.14 -22.97 -9.22
C GLN A 103 0.26 -23.51 -8.95
N LEU A 104 0.42 -24.25 -7.86
CA LEU A 104 1.60 -25.07 -7.65
C LEU A 104 1.64 -26.07 -8.81
N GLU A 105 2.79 -26.16 -9.49
CA GLU A 105 2.95 -27.15 -10.55
C GLU A 105 2.69 -28.53 -9.94
N PRO A 106 1.82 -29.37 -10.54
CA PRO A 106 1.59 -30.70 -10.02
C PRO A 106 2.92 -31.45 -9.99
N PRO A 107 3.28 -32.10 -8.87
CA PRO A 107 4.54 -32.82 -8.76
C PRO A 107 4.64 -33.82 -9.90
N SER A 108 5.75 -33.80 -10.64
CA SER A 108 5.91 -34.63 -11.85
C SER A 108 5.99 -36.13 -11.56
N ASN A 109 6.21 -36.53 -10.30
CA ASN A 109 6.39 -37.92 -9.88
C ASN A 109 5.33 -38.29 -8.83
N SER A 110 4.83 -39.53 -8.88
CA SER A 110 3.92 -40.12 -7.88
C SER A 110 4.46 -39.98 -6.46
N ASP A 111 5.74 -40.25 -6.27
CA ASP A 111 6.39 -40.26 -4.95
C ASP A 111 6.44 -38.85 -4.34
N ALA A 112 6.56 -37.83 -5.20
CA ALA A 112 6.53 -36.42 -4.79
C ALA A 112 5.09 -35.95 -4.49
N LEU A 113 4.07 -36.56 -5.09
CA LEU A 113 2.66 -36.35 -4.73
C LEU A 113 2.36 -36.96 -3.36
N GLU A 114 2.79 -38.22 -3.13
CA GLU A 114 2.59 -38.93 -1.86
C GLU A 114 3.28 -38.24 -0.68
N ALA A 115 4.50 -37.74 -0.87
CA ALA A 115 5.21 -36.95 0.15
C ALA A 115 4.48 -35.64 0.50
N LEU A 116 3.83 -34.99 -0.48
CA LEU A 116 3.08 -33.76 -0.27
C LEU A 116 1.78 -34.04 0.50
N ILE A 117 1.10 -35.15 0.18
CA ILE A 117 -0.09 -35.61 0.91
C ILE A 117 0.27 -35.94 2.37
N GLN A 118 1.36 -36.67 2.62
CA GLN A 118 1.83 -36.97 3.98
C GLN A 118 2.24 -35.71 4.76
N GLY A 119 2.84 -34.72 4.10
CA GLY A 119 3.21 -33.45 4.72
C GLY A 119 2.01 -32.60 5.15
N VAL A 120 0.92 -32.61 4.37
CA VAL A 120 -0.33 -31.90 4.72
C VAL A 120 -1.06 -32.60 5.87
N GLU A 121 -1.12 -33.93 5.86
CA GLU A 121 -1.71 -34.71 6.95
C GLU A 121 -0.96 -34.54 8.29
N ALA A 122 0.36 -34.36 8.26
CA ALA A 122 1.15 -34.09 9.46
C ALA A 122 0.89 -32.69 10.04
N HIS A 123 0.56 -31.70 9.20
CA HIS A 123 0.31 -30.32 9.62
C HIS A 123 -1.13 -30.11 10.14
N GLU A 124 -2.07 -30.99 9.78
CA GLU A 124 -3.43 -31.04 10.34
C GLU A 124 -3.53 -31.84 11.66
N LYS A 125 -2.50 -32.63 12.04
CA LYS A 125 -2.53 -33.55 13.19
C LYS A 125 -1.85 -33.07 14.49
N LEU A 126 -1.51 -31.79 14.66
CA LEU A 126 -0.99 -31.32 15.96
C LEU A 126 -2.13 -30.86 16.89
N PRO A 127 -2.28 -31.50 18.08
CA PRO A 127 -3.33 -31.14 19.03
C PRO A 127 -2.94 -29.94 19.88
N GLU A 128 -3.97 -29.13 20.11
CA GLU A 128 -4.21 -28.31 21.30
C GLU A 128 -3.92 -29.11 22.59
N THR A 129 -3.38 -28.45 23.63
CA THR A 129 -3.00 -28.92 24.99
C THR A 129 -1.61 -29.57 25.18
N VAL A 130 -0.72 -28.89 25.91
CA VAL A 130 -0.27 -29.24 27.30
C VAL A 130 0.66 -28.15 27.85
N GLU A 131 0.33 -27.72 29.07
CA GLU A 131 1.12 -26.89 29.98
C GLU A 131 2.31 -27.63 30.63
N LEU A 132 3.38 -26.86 30.89
CA LEU A 132 4.37 -26.96 31.97
C LEU A 132 5.14 -28.29 32.19
N LYS A 133 6.46 -28.24 32.03
CA LYS A 133 7.41 -28.38 33.16
C LYS A 133 8.86 -28.00 32.80
N ALA A 134 9.49 -27.36 33.77
CA ALA A 134 10.86 -26.88 33.76
C ALA A 134 11.87 -27.98 34.12
N THR A 135 13.05 -27.93 33.51
CA THR A 135 14.30 -28.48 34.07
C THR A 135 15.51 -27.63 33.64
N LYS A 136 16.43 -27.48 34.60
CA LYS A 136 17.60 -26.59 34.69
C LYS A 136 18.83 -27.08 33.91
N LEU A 137 19.57 -26.10 33.36
CA LEU A 137 21.04 -25.84 33.35
C LEU A 137 22.07 -26.99 33.47
N GLN A 138 22.99 -27.07 32.49
CA GLN A 138 24.47 -26.87 32.58
C GLN A 138 25.11 -27.16 31.19
N ASN A 139 25.74 -26.17 30.53
CA ASN A 139 27.18 -25.85 30.49
C ASN A 139 28.08 -27.04 30.07
N ASP A 140 28.63 -27.03 28.85
CA ASP A 140 30.02 -26.62 28.57
C ASP A 140 30.54 -27.02 27.18
N SER A 141 31.46 -26.17 26.70
CA SER A 141 32.52 -26.41 25.70
C SER A 141 32.22 -26.36 24.19
N SER A 142 32.89 -25.40 23.55
CA SER A 142 33.25 -25.34 22.13
C SER A 142 34.74 -25.78 21.99
N PRO A 143 35.38 -25.75 20.80
CA PRO A 143 35.46 -26.79 19.76
C PRO A 143 36.91 -27.35 19.60
N PRO A 144 37.23 -28.18 18.58
CA PRO A 144 37.77 -27.58 17.34
C PRO A 144 37.51 -28.35 16.02
N LYS A 145 37.81 -27.63 14.92
CA LYS A 145 37.96 -27.99 13.50
C LYS A 145 39.09 -29.02 13.25
N PRO A 146 39.09 -29.76 12.11
CA PRO A 146 39.97 -29.40 10.96
C PRO A 146 39.31 -29.64 9.57
N ALA A 147 39.56 -28.77 8.57
CA ALA A 147 40.51 -28.88 7.45
C ALA A 147 40.01 -29.84 6.32
N GLU A 148 39.55 -29.32 5.18
CA GLU A 148 40.32 -28.93 3.97
C GLU A 148 40.73 -30.12 3.08
N THR A 149 40.22 -30.12 1.85
CA THR A 149 40.99 -30.57 0.70
C THR A 149 40.60 -29.74 -0.52
N ALA A 150 41.61 -29.08 -1.08
CA ALA A 150 41.58 -28.27 -2.28
C ALA A 150 41.64 -29.17 -3.52
N ILE A 151 41.05 -28.71 -4.63
CA ILE A 151 41.67 -28.88 -5.95
C ILE A 151 41.68 -27.52 -6.63
N GLU A 152 42.86 -27.26 -7.16
CA GLU A 152 43.47 -26.05 -7.62
C GLU A 152 43.73 -26.17 -9.12
N SER A 153 43.51 -25.08 -9.87
CA SER A 153 44.20 -24.72 -11.12
C SER A 153 43.54 -23.40 -11.57
N GLN A 154 44.07 -22.21 -11.25
CA GLN A 154 45.24 -21.54 -11.86
C GLN A 154 45.19 -21.66 -13.41
N ILE A 155 45.21 -20.60 -14.21
CA ILE A 155 46.26 -19.58 -14.45
C ILE A 155 45.51 -18.39 -15.14
N SER A 156 45.55 -17.13 -14.65
CA SER A 156 46.52 -16.05 -15.00
C SER A 156 46.58 -15.79 -16.53
N THR A 157 46.62 -14.61 -17.15
CA THR A 157 46.88 -13.23 -16.76
C THR A 157 46.69 -12.35 -18.01
N ASN A 158 46.41 -11.05 -17.79
CA ASN A 158 46.85 -9.89 -18.59
C ASN A 158 46.07 -9.43 -19.85
N SER A 159 45.48 -8.23 -19.70
CA SER A 159 45.47 -7.11 -20.68
C SER A 159 46.91 -6.70 -21.07
N PRO A 160 47.20 -5.97 -22.18
CA PRO A 160 46.48 -4.75 -22.62
C PRO A 160 46.45 -4.43 -24.14
N GLU A 161 45.74 -3.33 -24.43
CA GLU A 161 45.93 -2.30 -25.47
C GLU A 161 46.01 -2.59 -26.99
N ASP A 162 45.21 -1.76 -27.68
CA ASP A 162 45.24 -1.27 -29.06
C ASP A 162 46.48 -1.55 -29.93
N THR A 163 46.24 -2.05 -31.15
CA THR A 163 46.70 -1.44 -32.40
C THR A 163 46.05 -2.11 -33.61
N ASN A 164 45.73 -1.29 -34.62
CA ASN A 164 45.28 -1.69 -35.95
C ASN A 164 46.36 -2.51 -36.67
N GLU A 165 45.95 -3.51 -37.45
CA GLU A 165 46.35 -3.72 -38.86
C GLU A 165 45.92 -5.11 -39.36
N THR A 166 45.10 -5.10 -40.42
CA THR A 166 44.85 -6.18 -41.39
C THR A 166 46.11 -6.30 -42.27
N PRO A 167 46.66 -7.47 -42.64
CA PRO A 167 45.97 -8.31 -43.64
C PRO A 167 46.20 -9.84 -43.62
N GLY A 168 45.16 -10.52 -44.11
CA GLY A 168 45.25 -11.60 -45.11
C GLY A 168 45.86 -12.93 -44.70
N ASN A 169 45.03 -13.94 -44.48
CA ASN A 169 45.24 -15.25 -45.12
C ASN A 169 44.05 -16.22 -45.00
N GLY A 170 43.75 -16.89 -46.11
CA GLY A 170 43.21 -18.26 -46.16
C GLY A 170 41.75 -18.48 -45.76
N GLU A 171 40.80 -18.05 -46.59
CA GLU A 171 39.44 -18.61 -46.53
C GLU A 171 39.42 -19.99 -47.22
N GLU A 172 39.49 -21.06 -46.43
CA GLU A 172 38.96 -22.37 -46.83
C GLU A 172 37.43 -22.28 -46.93
N PRO A 173 36.81 -22.82 -47.99
CA PRO A 173 35.37 -22.76 -48.17
C PRO A 173 34.70 -23.71 -47.16
N LYS A 174 34.27 -23.15 -46.02
CA LYS A 174 33.37 -23.85 -45.09
C LYS A 174 32.10 -24.23 -45.85
N GLU A 175 31.93 -25.52 -46.09
CA GLU A 175 30.72 -26.12 -46.62
C GLU A 175 29.52 -25.59 -45.81
N LYS A 176 28.64 -24.87 -46.49
CA LYS A 176 27.44 -24.29 -45.89
C LYS A 176 26.56 -25.45 -45.44
N ALA A 177 26.53 -25.71 -44.14
CA ALA A 177 25.63 -26.67 -43.52
C ALA A 177 24.21 -26.46 -44.08
N PRO A 178 23.51 -27.52 -44.53
CA PRO A 178 22.21 -27.38 -45.15
C PRO A 178 21.29 -26.65 -44.18
N LEU A 179 20.65 -25.58 -44.67
CA LEU A 179 19.64 -24.82 -43.94
C LEU A 179 18.43 -25.75 -43.69
N VAL A 180 18.55 -26.63 -42.70
CA VAL A 180 17.43 -27.37 -42.14
C VAL A 180 16.48 -26.30 -41.64
N ARG A 181 15.38 -26.10 -42.38
CA ARG A 181 14.26 -25.24 -41.98
C ARG A 181 13.76 -25.80 -40.66
N LYS A 182 14.28 -25.29 -39.54
CA LYS A 182 13.76 -25.59 -38.21
C LYS A 182 12.27 -25.30 -38.28
N GLY A 183 11.47 -26.35 -38.14
CA GLY A 183 10.02 -26.23 -38.07
C GLY A 183 9.61 -25.19 -37.03
N PRO A 184 8.39 -24.66 -37.10
CA PRO A 184 7.91 -23.67 -36.13
C PRO A 184 8.13 -24.20 -34.72
N LYS A 185 8.90 -23.45 -33.91
CA LYS A 185 9.19 -23.82 -32.52
C LYS A 185 7.87 -24.06 -31.77
N PRO A 186 7.77 -25.10 -30.93
CA PRO A 186 6.57 -25.31 -30.13
C PRO A 186 6.26 -24.06 -29.31
N LEU A 187 4.98 -23.72 -29.25
CA LEU A 187 4.47 -22.60 -28.48
C LEU A 187 4.78 -22.80 -27.00
N GLN A 188 5.63 -21.93 -26.47
CA GLN A 188 5.93 -21.92 -25.05
C GLN A 188 4.65 -21.60 -24.24
N PRO A 189 4.41 -22.28 -23.11
CA PRO A 189 3.25 -22.00 -22.28
C PRO A 189 3.28 -20.55 -21.81
N ALA A 190 2.18 -19.83 -22.02
CA ALA A 190 2.06 -18.44 -21.60
C ALA A 190 2.08 -18.33 -20.07
N PHE A 191 2.52 -17.19 -19.53
CA PHE A 191 2.69 -17.00 -18.08
C PHE A 191 1.41 -17.27 -17.25
N TYR A 192 0.23 -17.04 -17.83
CA TYR A 192 -1.07 -17.22 -17.15
C TYR A 192 -1.52 -18.68 -17.10
N ALA A 193 -0.84 -19.60 -17.78
CA ALA A 193 -1.14 -21.03 -17.69
C ALA A 193 -0.83 -21.58 -16.29
N LYS A 194 0.15 -20.99 -15.61
CA LYS A 194 0.49 -21.30 -14.21
C LYS A 194 -0.47 -20.68 -13.20
N TRP A 195 -1.45 -19.89 -13.65
CA TRP A 195 -2.34 -19.16 -12.74
C TRP A 195 -3.66 -19.91 -12.63
N ASP A 196 -4.27 -19.86 -11.45
CA ASP A 196 -5.64 -20.30 -11.23
C ASP A 196 -6.60 -19.28 -11.84
N THR A 197 -6.84 -19.46 -13.14
CA THR A 197 -7.66 -18.54 -13.92
C THR A 197 -9.12 -18.53 -13.46
N GLU A 198 -9.65 -19.63 -12.91
CA GLU A 198 -11.03 -19.70 -12.45
C GLU A 198 -11.21 -18.95 -11.13
N LYS A 199 -10.32 -19.16 -10.16
CA LYS A 199 -10.31 -18.40 -8.89
C LYS A 199 -10.18 -16.90 -9.17
N LEU A 200 -9.30 -16.53 -10.11
CA LEU A 200 -9.13 -15.13 -10.50
C LEU A 200 -10.36 -14.54 -11.22
N ARG A 201 -11.06 -15.33 -12.05
CA ARG A 201 -12.34 -14.90 -12.68
C ARG A 201 -13.41 -14.65 -11.63
N LYS A 202 -13.56 -15.53 -10.65
CA LYS A 202 -14.53 -15.37 -9.55
C LYS A 202 -14.23 -14.10 -8.74
N LEU A 203 -12.96 -13.86 -8.45
CA LEU A 203 -12.54 -12.62 -7.79
C LEU A 203 -12.89 -11.38 -8.63
N LEU A 204 -12.55 -11.38 -9.91
CA LEU A 204 -12.85 -10.27 -10.84
C LEU A 204 -14.36 -10.02 -10.99
N ARG A 205 -15.19 -11.07 -10.99
CA ARG A 205 -16.67 -10.96 -10.95
C ARG A 205 -17.09 -10.20 -9.70
N SER A 206 -16.72 -10.71 -8.53
CA SER A 206 -17.10 -10.10 -7.25
C SER A 206 -16.63 -8.64 -7.13
N GLN A 207 -15.43 -8.33 -7.61
CA GLN A 207 -14.89 -6.97 -7.62
C GLN A 207 -15.68 -6.04 -8.55
N ARG A 208 -16.08 -6.53 -9.73
CA ARG A 208 -16.92 -5.77 -10.67
C ARG A 208 -18.30 -5.50 -10.09
N ASP A 209 -18.91 -6.49 -9.45
CA ASP A 209 -20.24 -6.33 -8.83
C ASP A 209 -20.19 -5.28 -7.70
N LEU A 210 -19.09 -5.27 -6.92
CA LEU A 210 -18.85 -4.22 -5.93
C LEU A 210 -18.63 -2.84 -6.57
N GLN A 211 -17.87 -2.77 -7.67
CA GLN A 211 -17.66 -1.53 -8.46
C GLN A 211 -18.97 -0.95 -8.99
N GLN A 212 -19.91 -1.80 -9.38
CA GLN A 212 -21.20 -1.38 -9.92
C GLN A 212 -22.18 -0.95 -8.82
N SER A 213 -22.18 -1.66 -7.68
CA SER A 213 -23.07 -1.34 -6.55
C SER A 213 -22.61 -0.13 -5.75
N THR A 214 -21.30 0.12 -5.65
CA THR A 214 -20.76 1.14 -4.75
C THR A 214 -20.16 2.31 -5.52
N ARG A 215 -20.53 3.54 -5.14
CA ARG A 215 -19.94 4.79 -5.66
C ARG A 215 -18.59 5.12 -5.01
N LEU A 216 -17.60 4.25 -5.17
CA LEU A 216 -16.25 4.45 -4.64
C LEU A 216 -15.29 4.92 -5.72
N SER A 217 -14.33 5.75 -5.34
CA SER A 217 -13.20 6.12 -6.19
C SER A 217 -12.10 5.06 -6.09
N TRP A 218 -12.11 4.11 -7.02
CA TRP A 218 -11.17 3.01 -7.07
C TRP A 218 -9.73 3.48 -7.40
N PRO A 219 -8.69 2.86 -6.81
CA PRO A 219 -7.29 3.22 -7.09
C PRO A 219 -6.86 2.82 -8.52
N HIS A 220 -7.57 1.87 -9.13
CA HIS A 220 -7.33 1.41 -10.49
C HIS A 220 -8.60 1.54 -11.34
N ARG A 221 -8.42 1.60 -12.66
CA ARG A 221 -9.53 1.69 -13.61
C ARG A 221 -10.46 0.49 -13.51
N ASP A 222 -11.76 0.74 -13.57
CA ASP A 222 -12.83 -0.25 -13.49
C ASP A 222 -12.65 -1.45 -14.43
N ILE A 223 -13.17 -2.59 -13.98
CA ILE A 223 -13.14 -3.86 -14.71
C ILE A 223 -14.33 -3.88 -15.66
N LYS A 224 -14.08 -3.66 -16.96
CA LYS A 224 -15.12 -3.67 -18.00
C LYS A 224 -15.44 -5.07 -18.52
N ASN A 225 -14.40 -5.81 -18.90
CA ASN A 225 -14.54 -7.11 -19.58
C ASN A 225 -13.98 -8.22 -18.70
N LEU A 226 -14.78 -9.25 -18.51
CA LEU A 226 -14.45 -10.42 -17.71
C LEU A 226 -14.02 -11.62 -18.56
N GLN A 227 -14.47 -11.65 -19.82
CA GLN A 227 -14.12 -12.72 -20.75
C GLN A 227 -12.74 -12.47 -21.35
N PRO A 228 -11.80 -13.43 -21.25
CA PRO A 228 -10.45 -13.26 -21.79
C PRO A 228 -10.43 -13.18 -23.32
N ASP A 229 -11.34 -13.88 -23.97
CA ASP A 229 -11.32 -14.10 -25.42
C ASP A 229 -12.14 -13.05 -26.18
N SER A 230 -12.76 -12.10 -25.47
CA SER A 230 -13.59 -11.03 -26.04
C SER A 230 -12.88 -10.17 -27.09
N LYS A 231 -11.55 -10.12 -27.09
CA LYS A 231 -10.74 -9.32 -28.04
C LYS A 231 -9.99 -10.16 -29.08
N VAL A 232 -10.21 -11.47 -29.07
CA VAL A 232 -9.66 -12.36 -30.08
C VAL A 232 -10.69 -12.42 -31.22
N PRO A 233 -10.33 -12.00 -32.44
CA PRO A 233 -11.23 -12.23 -33.57
C PRO A 233 -11.36 -13.73 -33.84
N SER A 234 -12.55 -14.18 -34.25
CA SER A 234 -12.77 -15.58 -34.62
C SER A 234 -11.95 -15.96 -35.86
N GLN A 235 -11.96 -15.08 -36.86
CA GLN A 235 -11.29 -15.27 -38.14
C GLN A 235 -10.34 -14.11 -38.45
N THR A 236 -9.31 -14.42 -39.23
CA THR A 236 -8.39 -13.45 -39.84
C THR A 236 -9.05 -12.78 -41.04
N ILE A 237 -8.43 -11.73 -41.60
CA ILE A 237 -8.94 -11.04 -42.80
C ILE A 237 -9.09 -11.96 -44.02
N TRP A 238 -8.46 -13.14 -44.01
CA TRP A 238 -8.56 -14.16 -45.05
C TRP A 238 -9.53 -15.30 -44.69
N GLY A 239 -10.42 -15.12 -43.70
CA GLY A 239 -11.39 -16.13 -43.27
C GLY A 239 -10.80 -17.33 -42.51
N LYS A 240 -9.46 -17.42 -42.39
CA LYS A 240 -8.78 -18.49 -41.63
C LYS A 240 -8.96 -18.29 -40.12
N PRO A 241 -9.01 -19.35 -39.29
CA PRO A 241 -9.06 -19.20 -37.84
C PRO A 241 -7.83 -18.43 -37.32
N THR A 242 -7.99 -17.76 -36.18
CA THR A 242 -6.86 -17.01 -35.63
C THR A 242 -5.69 -17.93 -35.24
N PRO A 243 -4.45 -17.56 -35.60
CA PRO A 243 -3.30 -18.37 -35.26
C PRO A 243 -3.11 -18.41 -33.74
N PRO A 244 -2.65 -19.55 -33.19
CA PRO A 244 -2.57 -19.76 -31.75
C PRO A 244 -1.66 -18.74 -31.04
N ASN A 245 -0.61 -18.24 -31.71
CA ASN A 245 0.28 -17.21 -31.18
C ASN A 245 -0.48 -15.90 -30.88
N ILE A 246 -1.39 -15.49 -31.78
CA ILE A 246 -2.19 -14.28 -31.59
C ILE A 246 -3.20 -14.52 -30.47
N TYR A 247 -3.84 -15.68 -30.43
CA TYR A 247 -4.76 -16.06 -29.35
C TYR A 247 -4.05 -15.97 -27.98
N GLN A 248 -2.90 -16.61 -27.84
CA GLN A 248 -2.11 -16.59 -26.60
C GLN A 248 -1.64 -15.18 -26.23
N ALA A 249 -1.17 -14.39 -27.20
CA ALA A 249 -0.72 -13.02 -26.96
C ALA A 249 -1.85 -12.09 -26.50
N LYS A 250 -3.04 -12.19 -27.12
CA LYS A 250 -4.22 -11.40 -26.74
C LYS A 250 -4.72 -11.79 -25.35
N ARG A 251 -4.78 -13.09 -25.06
CA ARG A 251 -5.15 -13.63 -23.75
C ARG A 251 -4.14 -13.25 -22.66
N ALA A 252 -2.84 -13.31 -22.95
CA ALA A 252 -1.78 -12.83 -22.08
C ALA A 252 -1.91 -11.34 -21.76
N LYS A 253 -2.20 -10.50 -22.77
CA LYS A 253 -2.42 -9.06 -22.59
C LYS A 253 -3.68 -8.77 -21.76
N PHE A 254 -4.75 -9.54 -21.94
CA PHE A 254 -5.94 -9.48 -21.10
C PHE A 254 -5.60 -9.76 -19.63
N TRP A 255 -4.91 -10.86 -19.36
CA TRP A 255 -4.54 -11.24 -17.99
C TRP A 255 -3.57 -10.28 -17.34
N LYS A 256 -2.57 -9.77 -18.07
CA LYS A 256 -1.68 -8.72 -17.56
C LYS A 256 -2.47 -7.47 -17.15
N ARG A 257 -3.39 -7.00 -18.00
CA ARG A 257 -4.22 -5.82 -17.70
C ARG A 257 -5.16 -6.02 -16.52
N ASN A 258 -5.73 -7.21 -16.36
CA ASN A 258 -6.66 -7.50 -15.26
C ASN A 258 -5.93 -7.82 -13.96
N SER A 259 -4.82 -8.55 -14.00
CA SER A 259 -3.97 -8.80 -12.83
C SER A 259 -3.38 -7.52 -12.25
N ASP A 260 -3.16 -6.48 -13.08
CA ASP A 260 -2.80 -5.12 -12.64
C ASP A 260 -3.96 -4.34 -12.02
N LYS A 261 -5.20 -4.85 -12.08
CA LYS A 261 -6.39 -4.25 -11.45
C LYS A 261 -6.98 -5.05 -10.30
N THR A 262 -6.65 -6.33 -10.19
CA THR A 262 -7.18 -7.23 -9.17
C THR A 262 -6.76 -6.80 -7.78
N MET A 263 -7.70 -6.86 -6.86
CA MET A 263 -7.46 -6.66 -5.44
C MET A 263 -7.36 -8.03 -4.76
N PRO A 264 -6.15 -8.52 -4.43
CA PRO A 264 -6.00 -9.84 -3.84
C PRO A 264 -6.66 -9.87 -2.44
N PRO A 265 -7.21 -11.02 -2.02
CA PRO A 265 -7.73 -11.20 -0.68
C PRO A 265 -6.62 -11.07 0.36
N LEU A 266 -6.99 -10.55 1.54
CA LEU A 266 -6.12 -10.54 2.71
C LEU A 266 -6.36 -11.77 3.59
N GLY A 267 -5.37 -12.10 4.42
CA GLY A 267 -5.54 -13.06 5.51
C GLY A 267 -6.60 -12.60 6.51
N LYS A 268 -7.19 -13.56 7.24
CA LYS A 268 -8.28 -13.31 8.18
C LYS A 268 -7.91 -12.26 9.23
N ASP A 269 -6.76 -12.42 9.87
CA ASP A 269 -6.33 -11.57 10.99
C ASP A 269 -6.08 -10.13 10.54
N GLU A 270 -5.45 -9.96 9.37
CA GLU A 270 -5.17 -8.64 8.82
C GLU A 270 -6.43 -7.93 8.35
N TRP A 271 -7.38 -8.67 7.79
CA TRP A 271 -8.67 -8.13 7.38
C TRP A 271 -9.50 -7.70 8.59
N ASP A 272 -9.50 -8.50 9.66
CA ASP A 272 -10.19 -8.18 10.91
C ASP A 272 -9.55 -6.96 11.60
N LEU A 273 -8.21 -6.87 11.60
CA LEU A 273 -7.46 -5.70 12.06
C LEU A 273 -7.83 -4.44 11.25
N LEU A 274 -7.89 -4.54 9.92
CA LEU A 274 -8.27 -3.42 9.07
C LEU A 274 -9.72 -2.98 9.33
N GLY A 275 -10.62 -3.93 9.61
CA GLY A 275 -11.98 -3.67 10.06
C GLY A 275 -12.01 -2.86 11.37
N ARG A 276 -11.22 -3.25 12.38
CA ARG A 276 -11.09 -2.50 13.64
C ARG A 276 -10.52 -1.10 13.43
N LEU A 277 -9.49 -0.95 12.60
CA LEU A 277 -8.93 0.37 12.29
C LEU A 277 -9.96 1.27 11.58
N SER A 278 -10.81 0.69 10.73
CA SER A 278 -11.90 1.40 10.05
C SER A 278 -13.03 1.85 10.97
N SER A 279 -13.25 1.15 12.10
CA SER A 279 -14.22 1.58 13.12
C SER A 279 -13.69 2.74 13.98
N GLY A 280 -12.37 2.96 13.99
CA GLY A 280 -11.71 4.06 14.71
C GLY A 280 -10.73 3.61 15.78
N ALA A 281 -10.40 2.31 15.84
CA ALA A 281 -9.54 1.76 16.88
C ALA A 281 -8.10 2.32 16.87
N GLN A 282 -7.71 3.07 15.84
CA GLN A 282 -6.46 3.84 15.80
C GLN A 282 -6.23 4.76 17.02
N GLN A 283 -7.29 5.11 17.77
CA GLN A 283 -7.20 5.88 19.02
C GLN A 283 -6.76 5.04 20.22
N GLU A 284 -6.85 3.72 20.16
CA GLU A 284 -6.38 2.82 21.20
C GLU A 284 -4.86 2.93 21.33
N ASP A 285 -4.35 2.84 22.56
CA ASP A 285 -2.92 3.03 22.85
C ASP A 285 -2.01 2.10 22.05
N GLN A 286 -2.51 0.90 21.70
CA GLN A 286 -1.79 -0.08 20.89
C GLN A 286 -1.49 0.41 19.47
N TRP A 287 -2.37 1.25 18.92
CA TRP A 287 -2.32 1.68 17.52
C TRP A 287 -2.12 3.19 17.35
N LYS A 288 -2.04 3.96 18.44
CA LYS A 288 -1.76 5.39 18.40
C LYS A 288 -0.47 5.67 17.61
N VAL A 289 -0.52 6.70 16.76
CA VAL A 289 0.65 7.11 15.96
C VAL A 289 1.71 7.68 16.91
N PRO A 290 2.95 7.15 16.90
CA PRO A 290 4.01 7.66 17.76
C PRO A 290 4.33 9.12 17.42
N GLU A 291 4.48 9.94 18.46
CA GLU A 291 4.90 11.33 18.29
C GLU A 291 6.34 11.41 17.80
N ARG A 292 6.62 12.43 17.00
CA ARG A 292 7.98 12.70 16.53
C ARG A 292 8.83 13.19 17.68
N ARG A 293 10.08 12.72 17.76
CA ARG A 293 11.02 13.21 18.76
C ARG A 293 11.20 14.73 18.63
N PRO A 294 11.10 15.50 19.73
CA PRO A 294 11.31 16.93 19.69
C PRO A 294 12.75 17.24 19.24
N VAL A 295 12.92 18.39 18.59
CA VAL A 295 14.24 18.86 18.19
C VAL A 295 15.05 19.17 19.45
N ALA A 296 16.30 18.71 19.49
CA ALA A 296 17.22 19.04 20.57
C ALA A 296 17.34 20.57 20.64
N LYS A 297 16.87 21.15 21.74
CA LYS A 297 17.06 22.58 22.01
C LYS A 297 18.53 22.77 22.41
N PRO A 298 19.26 23.72 21.83
CA PRO A 298 20.62 24.01 22.28
C PRO A 298 20.57 24.38 23.76
N SER A 299 21.46 23.80 24.58
CA SER A 299 21.64 24.20 25.97
C SER A 299 22.10 25.66 26.02
N ARG A 300 21.51 26.44 26.92
CA ARG A 300 21.72 27.90 27.13
C ARG A 300 23.14 28.35 26.80
N GLY A 301 23.28 29.34 25.92
CA GLY A 301 24.54 30.04 25.63
C GLY A 301 24.81 30.30 24.15
N ALA A 302 24.25 29.50 23.25
CA ALA A 302 24.24 29.84 21.83
C ALA A 302 23.08 30.83 21.58
N THR A 303 23.33 32.12 21.81
CA THR A 303 22.62 33.20 21.11
C THR A 303 22.93 33.03 19.62
N THR A 304 22.26 32.06 19.02
CA THR A 304 22.19 31.99 17.58
C THR A 304 21.62 33.32 17.14
N LYS A 305 22.42 34.08 16.38
CA LYS A 305 22.05 35.30 15.66
C LYS A 305 20.92 35.04 14.62
N TYR A 306 19.94 34.23 14.97
CA TYR A 306 18.78 33.89 14.18
C TYR A 306 17.74 34.97 14.38
N GLU A 307 17.91 36.10 13.68
CA GLU A 307 16.78 36.78 13.02
C GLU A 307 17.18 37.99 12.16
N ALA A 308 18.46 38.20 11.86
CA ALA A 308 18.80 39.04 10.72
C ALA A 308 18.42 38.28 9.44
N TRP A 309 17.30 38.65 8.83
CA TRP A 309 16.98 38.26 7.46
C TRP A 309 18.15 38.70 6.59
N ASP A 310 18.84 37.75 5.97
CA ASP A 310 19.90 37.98 4.98
C ASP A 310 19.29 38.57 3.69
N TRP A 311 19.00 39.87 3.75
CA TRP A 311 18.38 40.61 2.65
C TRP A 311 19.34 40.77 1.47
N GLU A 312 20.65 40.77 1.71
CA GLU A 312 21.70 40.93 0.70
C GLU A 312 21.79 39.68 -0.20
N GLY A 313 21.76 38.48 0.40
CA GLY A 313 21.65 37.22 -0.34
C GLY A 313 20.33 37.09 -1.11
N TYR A 314 19.26 37.75 -0.65
CA TYR A 314 17.97 37.80 -1.34
C TYR A 314 18.00 38.78 -2.52
N ALA A 315 18.54 39.98 -2.32
CA ALA A 315 18.58 41.05 -3.32
C ALA A 315 19.53 40.78 -4.49
N SER A 316 20.60 40.01 -4.25
CA SER A 316 21.58 39.62 -5.28
C SER A 316 21.08 38.55 -6.25
N ARG A 317 19.99 37.85 -5.93
CA ARG A 317 19.44 36.79 -6.77
C ARG A 317 18.41 37.34 -7.76
N PRO A 318 18.36 36.81 -9.00
CA PRO A 318 17.34 37.24 -9.95
C PRO A 318 15.94 36.92 -9.43
N ALA A 319 15.00 37.85 -9.62
CA ALA A 319 13.61 37.73 -9.15
C ALA A 319 12.97 36.40 -9.58
N SER A 320 13.31 35.88 -10.77
CA SER A 320 12.81 34.61 -11.29
C SER A 320 13.19 33.38 -10.44
N GLN A 321 14.29 33.43 -9.70
CA GLN A 321 14.75 32.35 -8.81
C GLN A 321 14.18 32.50 -7.40
N VAL A 322 13.99 33.75 -6.96
CA VAL A 322 13.50 34.11 -5.62
C VAL A 322 11.98 34.02 -5.51
N GLU A 323 11.26 34.48 -6.53
CA GLU A 323 9.79 34.51 -6.58
C GLU A 323 9.19 33.22 -7.13
N ARG A 324 10.01 32.30 -7.67
CA ARG A 324 9.57 30.96 -8.03
C ARG A 324 9.19 30.21 -6.75
N GLN A 325 7.94 30.39 -6.34
CA GLN A 325 7.31 29.56 -5.33
C GLN A 325 7.45 28.13 -5.80
N SER A 326 8.28 27.33 -5.11
CA SER A 326 8.23 25.89 -5.33
C SER A 326 6.79 25.48 -4.99
N PRO A 327 6.09 24.69 -5.82
CA PRO A 327 4.71 24.36 -5.50
C PRO A 327 4.70 23.67 -4.13
N LEU A 328 3.69 23.97 -3.29
CA LEU A 328 3.50 23.36 -1.95
C LEU A 328 3.72 21.83 -1.94
N SER A 329 3.39 21.17 -3.07
CA SER A 329 3.59 19.75 -3.31
C SER A 329 5.07 19.30 -3.39
N VAL A 330 6.00 20.16 -3.79
CA VAL A 330 7.44 19.86 -3.86
C VAL A 330 8.11 20.09 -2.50
N TYR A 331 7.68 21.10 -1.74
CA TYR A 331 8.29 21.43 -0.45
C TYR A 331 8.34 20.28 0.55
N ALA A 332 7.24 19.56 0.81
CA ALA A 332 7.34 18.45 1.77
C ALA A 332 8.18 17.26 1.26
N LEU A 333 8.50 17.20 -0.05
CA LEU A 333 9.43 16.22 -0.59
C LEU A 333 10.89 16.69 -0.49
N VAL A 334 11.15 17.99 -0.70
CA VAL A 334 12.51 18.54 -0.76
C VAL A 334 13.02 18.98 0.62
N GLY A 335 12.12 19.34 1.53
CA GLY A 335 12.44 20.01 2.80
C GLY A 335 12.06 21.49 2.72
N ARG A 336 12.09 22.17 3.87
CA ARG A 336 11.92 23.62 3.94
C ARG A 336 13.23 24.26 3.48
N ASP A 337 13.14 25.21 2.57
CA ASP A 337 14.27 26.06 2.24
C ASP A 337 14.72 26.77 3.52
N THR A 338 16.02 26.71 3.80
CA THR A 338 16.63 27.31 4.99
C THR A 338 16.47 28.82 5.03
N GLU A 339 16.20 29.43 3.88
CA GLU A 339 16.03 30.86 3.69
C GLU A 339 14.58 31.27 4.03
N LYS A 340 14.42 32.15 5.03
CA LYS A 340 13.13 32.77 5.33
C LYS A 340 12.93 33.92 4.32
N HIS A 341 11.93 33.83 3.46
CA HIS A 341 11.56 34.90 2.53
C HIS A 341 10.06 35.23 2.65
N PRO A 342 9.62 36.46 2.33
CA PRO A 342 8.24 36.93 2.55
C PRO A 342 7.20 36.12 1.77
N TYR A 343 7.58 35.53 0.65
CA TYR A 343 6.74 34.68 -0.19
C TYR A 343 6.74 33.20 0.20
N GLN A 344 7.30 32.82 1.36
CA GLN A 344 7.31 31.42 1.78
C GLN A 344 5.88 30.95 2.05
N PRO A 345 5.41 29.88 1.40
CA PRO A 345 4.07 29.36 1.69
C PRO A 345 3.98 28.97 3.16
N ARG A 346 2.93 29.44 3.84
CA ARG A 346 2.64 29.04 5.22
C ARG A 346 2.28 27.55 5.23
N PHE A 347 3.18 26.73 5.76
CA PHE A 347 2.88 25.33 6.03
C PHE A 347 1.99 25.24 7.24
N ASN A 348 0.69 25.08 7.01
CA ASN A 348 -0.18 24.53 8.03
C ASN A 348 0.23 23.06 8.18
N HIS A 349 1.00 22.73 9.21
CA HIS A 349 1.24 21.35 9.60
C HIS A 349 -0.12 20.74 9.94
N GLN A 350 -0.70 20.04 8.96
CA GLN A 350 -1.96 19.38 9.19
C GLN A 350 -1.66 18.07 9.90
N GLU A 351 -1.76 18.09 11.22
CA GLU A 351 -1.81 16.86 12.00
C GLU A 351 -2.96 16.00 11.48
N TYR A 352 -2.72 14.71 11.38
CA TYR A 352 -3.73 13.78 10.93
C TYR A 352 -4.83 13.67 11.98
N SER A 353 -6.01 14.20 11.67
CA SER A 353 -7.19 13.97 12.49
C SER A 353 -7.46 12.46 12.58
N PRO A 354 -7.87 11.93 13.75
CA PRO A 354 -8.31 10.54 13.88
C PRO A 354 -9.41 10.17 12.88
N ARG A 355 -10.28 11.14 12.55
CA ARG A 355 -11.33 10.98 11.53
C ARG A 355 -10.75 10.72 10.14
N TRP A 356 -9.61 11.34 9.82
CA TRP A 356 -8.93 11.12 8.55
C TRP A 356 -8.40 9.68 8.46
N PHE A 357 -7.69 9.19 9.48
CA PHE A 357 -7.21 7.81 9.51
C PHE A 357 -8.36 6.81 9.39
N ARG A 358 -9.43 7.01 10.15
CA ARG A 358 -10.63 6.17 10.07
C ARG A 358 -11.15 6.05 8.63
N ARG A 359 -11.28 7.19 7.93
CA ARG A 359 -11.73 7.22 6.53
C ARG A 359 -10.74 6.55 5.59
N ALA A 360 -9.44 6.78 5.77
CA ALA A 360 -8.40 6.17 4.96
C ALA A 360 -8.42 4.64 5.09
N TYR A 361 -8.44 4.12 6.32
CA TYR A 361 -8.55 2.68 6.57
C TYR A 361 -9.88 2.10 6.08
N GLN A 362 -11.00 2.81 6.29
CA GLN A 362 -12.31 2.39 5.79
C GLN A 362 -12.34 2.26 4.26
N ARG A 363 -11.69 3.18 3.55
CA ARG A 363 -11.54 3.11 2.09
C ARG A 363 -10.70 1.90 1.68
N VAL A 364 -9.57 1.66 2.35
CA VAL A 364 -8.73 0.48 2.08
C VAL A 364 -9.49 -0.82 2.38
N TRP A 365 -10.28 -0.85 3.45
CA TRP A 365 -11.08 -2.00 3.87
C TRP A 365 -12.13 -2.38 2.82
N GLN A 366 -12.81 -1.40 2.23
CA GLN A 366 -13.75 -1.64 1.13
C GLN A 366 -13.08 -2.23 -0.11
N PHE A 367 -11.83 -1.86 -0.39
CA PHE A 367 -11.05 -2.42 -1.50
C PHE A 367 -10.43 -3.77 -1.16
N THR A 368 -10.65 -4.28 0.04
CA THR A 368 -10.00 -5.49 0.52
C THR A 368 -11.02 -6.62 0.65
N PRO A 369 -10.94 -7.62 -0.23
CA PRO A 369 -11.71 -8.84 -0.03
C PRO A 369 -11.03 -9.72 1.03
N LYS A 370 -11.85 -10.55 1.65
CA LYS A 370 -11.46 -11.73 2.44
C LYS A 370 -12.01 -12.95 1.72
N MET A 371 -11.23 -14.02 1.68
CA MET A 371 -11.70 -15.30 1.15
C MET A 371 -12.41 -16.05 2.28
N ASP A 372 -13.61 -16.55 2.03
CA ASP A 372 -14.33 -17.34 3.02
C ASP A 372 -13.65 -18.71 3.19
N PRO A 373 -13.15 -19.05 4.39
CA PRO A 373 -12.45 -20.32 4.61
C PRO A 373 -13.38 -21.53 4.43
N ASN A 374 -14.66 -21.37 4.74
CA ASN A 374 -15.66 -22.44 4.69
C ASN A 374 -16.27 -22.63 3.29
N SER A 375 -15.78 -21.90 2.29
CA SER A 375 -16.29 -21.98 0.93
C SER A 375 -15.73 -23.20 0.22
N LYS A 376 -16.60 -24.01 -0.39
CA LYS A 376 -16.19 -25.07 -1.33
C LYS A 376 -15.30 -24.50 -2.45
N PRO A 377 -14.31 -25.26 -2.98
CA PRO A 377 -13.39 -24.78 -4.04
C PRO A 377 -14.16 -24.30 -5.29
N ASP A 378 -15.27 -24.96 -5.61
CA ASP A 378 -16.12 -24.60 -6.74
C ASP A 378 -16.96 -23.34 -6.49
N ARG A 379 -17.21 -22.95 -5.24
CA ARG A 379 -18.09 -21.83 -4.88
C ARG A 379 -17.39 -20.74 -4.07
N LEU A 380 -16.11 -20.51 -4.31
CA LEU A 380 -15.30 -19.43 -3.71
C LEU A 380 -16.09 -18.11 -3.58
N LYS A 381 -16.43 -17.79 -2.34
CA LYS A 381 -17.10 -16.54 -1.97
C LYS A 381 -16.08 -15.55 -1.42
N PHE A 382 -16.17 -14.31 -1.92
CA PHE A 382 -15.35 -13.20 -1.48
C PHE A 382 -16.22 -12.22 -0.70
N ILE A 383 -15.86 -11.96 0.55
CA ILE A 383 -16.51 -10.96 1.38
C ILE A 383 -15.71 -9.67 1.29
N TRP A 384 -16.40 -8.56 1.03
CA TRP A 384 -15.82 -7.23 0.94
C TRP A 384 -16.20 -6.40 2.17
N GLY A 385 -15.33 -5.45 2.56
CA GLY A 385 -15.65 -4.51 3.63
C GLY A 385 -16.84 -3.62 3.26
N ALA A 386 -17.83 -3.53 4.14
CA ALA A 386 -19.03 -2.73 3.92
C ALA A 386 -18.95 -1.38 4.66
N LEU A 387 -19.54 -0.33 4.09
CA LEU A 387 -19.67 0.96 4.78
C LEU A 387 -20.65 0.85 5.95
N THR A 388 -20.14 0.64 7.16
CA THR A 388 -20.91 0.92 8.38
C THR A 388 -20.83 2.43 8.64
N THR A 389 -21.63 3.22 7.92
CA THR A 389 -21.92 4.58 8.39
C THR A 389 -23.04 4.45 9.41
N PRO A 390 -22.76 4.46 10.73
CA PRO A 390 -23.85 4.60 11.68
C PRO A 390 -24.58 5.89 11.31
N ALA A 391 -25.90 5.83 11.17
CA ALA A 391 -26.70 7.02 10.99
C ALA A 391 -26.34 7.98 12.15
N VAL A 392 -25.82 9.16 11.82
CA VAL A 392 -25.53 10.15 12.86
C VAL A 392 -26.88 10.53 13.45
N PRO A 393 -27.10 10.38 14.76
CA PRO A 393 -28.36 10.78 15.35
C PRO A 393 -28.57 12.27 15.07
N PRO A 394 -29.77 12.69 14.67
CA PRO A 394 -30.03 14.07 14.31
C PRO A 394 -29.75 15.00 15.50
N THR A 395 -29.10 16.13 15.24
CA THR A 395 -28.85 17.15 16.27
C THR A 395 -30.18 17.73 16.77
N LYS A 396 -30.27 18.19 18.02
CA LYS A 396 -31.49 18.85 18.56
C LYS A 396 -32.04 19.95 17.63
N ALA A 397 -31.16 20.77 17.04
CA ALA A 397 -31.55 21.80 16.08
C ALA A 397 -32.15 21.22 14.78
N GLN A 398 -31.70 20.03 14.34
CA GLN A 398 -32.28 19.33 13.20
C GLN A 398 -33.64 18.71 13.56
N LEU A 399 -33.78 18.21 14.79
CA LEU A 399 -35.06 17.70 15.31
C LEU A 399 -36.10 18.81 15.45
N ALA A 400 -35.69 20.03 15.84
CA ALA A 400 -36.59 21.19 15.96
C ALA A 400 -37.29 21.55 14.64
N ILE A 401 -36.66 21.29 13.49
CA ILE A 401 -37.28 21.50 12.17
C ILE A 401 -38.53 20.61 11.98
N PHE A 402 -38.56 19.45 12.66
CA PHE A 402 -39.65 18.49 12.61
C PHE A 402 -40.59 18.57 13.81
N GLU A 403 -40.41 19.56 14.69
CA GLU A 403 -41.33 19.81 15.81
C GLU A 403 -42.68 20.29 15.27
N GLY A 404 -43.76 19.63 15.66
CA GLY A 404 -45.11 19.88 15.11
C GLY A 404 -45.33 19.32 13.70
N VAL A 405 -44.56 18.31 13.29
CA VAL A 405 -44.76 17.58 12.04
C VAL A 405 -45.06 16.11 12.36
N ASP A 406 -46.11 15.55 11.77
CA ASP A 406 -46.47 14.15 11.93
C ASP A 406 -45.41 13.22 11.30
N SER A 407 -45.46 11.93 11.61
CA SER A 407 -44.58 10.89 11.02
C SER A 407 -44.59 10.84 9.48
N LYS A 408 -45.62 11.41 8.85
CA LYS A 408 -45.76 11.56 7.40
C LYS A 408 -45.19 12.88 6.83
N GLY A 409 -44.52 13.69 7.64
CA GLY A 409 -43.92 14.96 7.20
C GLY A 409 -44.93 16.10 7.01
N LYS A 410 -46.16 15.98 7.55
CA LYS A 410 -47.21 17.00 7.42
C LYS A 410 -47.43 17.73 8.74
N LYS A 411 -47.60 19.05 8.69
CA LYS A 411 -48.05 19.82 9.84
C LYS A 411 -49.52 19.46 10.12
N PRO A 412 -49.90 19.12 11.36
CA PRO A 412 -51.30 18.83 11.68
C PRO A 412 -52.12 20.08 11.41
N LYS A 413 -53.27 19.92 10.73
CA LYS A 413 -54.19 21.05 10.51
C LYS A 413 -54.67 21.52 11.89
N PRO A 414 -54.65 22.84 12.17
CA PRO A 414 -55.24 23.33 13.41
C PRO A 414 -56.70 22.86 13.47
N PRO A 415 -57.20 22.45 14.65
CA PRO A 415 -58.59 22.01 14.77
C PRO A 415 -59.50 23.12 14.25
N SER A 416 -60.44 22.75 13.38
CA SER A 416 -61.40 23.70 12.83
C SER A 416 -62.14 24.39 13.97
N ARG A 417 -62.40 25.69 13.84
CA ARG A 417 -63.01 26.55 14.86
C ARG A 417 -64.32 25.98 15.44
N SER A 418 -64.99 25.09 14.71
CA SER A 418 -66.19 24.34 15.12
C SER A 418 -65.99 23.26 16.18
N GLN A 419 -64.75 22.85 16.49
CA GLN A 419 -64.42 21.88 17.54
C GLN A 419 -63.78 22.50 18.79
N ARG A 420 -63.65 23.85 18.85
CA ARG A 420 -63.32 24.50 20.12
C ARG A 420 -64.54 24.38 21.03
N ALA A 421 -64.47 23.44 21.97
CA ALA A 421 -65.43 23.35 23.07
C ALA A 421 -65.62 24.75 23.70
N PRO A 422 -66.86 25.13 24.07
CA PRO A 422 -67.10 26.41 24.71
C PRO A 422 -66.26 26.49 25.98
N TYR A 423 -65.39 27.49 26.03
CA TYR A 423 -64.61 27.85 27.20
C TYR A 423 -65.61 28.14 28.32
N SER A 424 -65.79 27.18 29.23
CA SER A 424 -66.51 27.41 30.47
C SER A 424 -65.76 28.50 31.24
N GLN A 425 -66.36 29.69 31.32
CA GLN A 425 -65.90 30.78 32.16
C GLN A 425 -66.11 30.39 33.62
N SER A 426 -65.21 29.60 34.20
CA SER A 426 -65.08 29.51 35.66
C SER A 426 -64.25 30.68 36.14
N ARG A 427 -64.97 31.77 36.43
CA ARG A 427 -64.52 32.87 37.26
C ARG A 427 -64.37 32.34 38.69
N THR A 428 -63.16 32.29 39.22
CA THR A 428 -62.86 32.16 40.65
C THR A 428 -61.50 32.85 40.82
N ALA A 429 -61.46 34.17 41.05
CA ALA A 429 -61.61 34.85 42.34
C ALA A 429 -60.60 34.37 43.40
N ALA A 430 -59.78 35.33 43.88
CA ALA A 430 -58.87 35.28 45.03
C ALA A 430 -57.58 34.45 44.82
N ASN A 431 -56.36 34.86 45.17
CA ASN A 431 -55.89 35.96 46.02
C ASN A 431 -54.35 36.16 45.84
N PRO A 432 -53.69 37.09 46.56
CA PRO A 432 -52.64 37.96 46.03
C PRO A 432 -51.20 37.59 46.41
N LEU A 433 -50.28 38.33 45.79
CA LEU A 433 -48.97 38.80 46.30
C LEU A 433 -48.42 38.12 47.56
N ASP A 434 -47.30 37.43 47.41
CA ASP A 434 -46.29 37.42 48.47
C ASP A 434 -44.89 37.68 47.89
N THR A 435 -44.36 38.82 48.30
CA THR A 435 -43.01 39.31 48.11
C THR A 435 -42.21 39.05 49.39
N GLN A 436 -41.18 38.21 49.35
CA GLN A 436 -40.01 38.25 50.26
C GLN A 436 -38.82 37.71 49.45
N LYS A 437 -37.79 38.47 49.06
CA LYS A 437 -36.69 39.06 49.87
C LYS A 437 -36.14 38.12 50.94
N SER A 438 -35.06 37.43 50.62
CA SER A 438 -33.74 37.55 51.28
C SER A 438 -32.67 36.89 50.41
#